data_AF-A0AAU7KC67-F1
#
_entry.id   AF-A0AAU7KC67-F1
#
_cell.length_a   1.000
_cell.length_b   1.000
_cell.length_c   1.000
_cell.angle_alpha   90.00
_cell.angle_beta   90.00
_cell.angle_gamma   90.00
#
_symmetry.space_group_name_H-M   'P 1'
#
loop_
_entity.id
_entity.type
_entity.pdbx_description
1 polymer ?
#
loop_
_entity_poly.entity_id
_entity_poly.type
_entity_poly.pdbx_seq_one_letter_code
_entity_poly.pdbx_strand_id
1 'polypeptide(L)' 'MLATVKGYYEKGKITLKEKAPVQTKTEVIVTILMEDRPVHAKRIPGAFKGKISIPDDFNDL' A
#
# COMPACT_ATOMS: atom_id res chain seq x y z
N MET A 1 -2.06 -22.94 -17.36
CA MET A 1 -1.82 -23.01 -15.91
C MET A 1 -1.03 -21.77 -15.51
N LEU A 2 -1.44 -21.05 -14.47
CA LEU A 2 -0.70 -19.89 -13.95
C LEU A 2 0.07 -20.33 -12.71
N ALA A 3 1.30 -19.85 -12.55
CA ALA A 3 2.12 -20.11 -11.38
C ALA A 3 2.65 -18.78 -10.84
N THR A 4 2.53 -18.59 -9.53
CA THR A 4 3.07 -17.43 -8.83
C THR A 4 4.27 -17.86 -8.01
N VAL A 5 5.44 -17.31 -8.32
CA VAL A 5 6.69 -17.61 -7.63
C VAL A 5 7.07 -16.43 -6.77
N LYS A 6 7.32 -16.67 -5.48
CA LYS A 6 7.78 -15.60 -4.57
C LYS A 6 9.28 -15.36 -4.74
N GLY A 7 9.68 -14.10 -4.59
CA GLY A 7 11.08 -13.69 -4.70
C GLY A 7 11.36 -12.44 -3.88
N TYR A 8 12.60 -11.98 -3.96
CA TYR A 8 13.07 -10.74 -3.38
C TYR A 8 13.47 -9.78 -4.49
N TYR A 9 13.15 -8.49 -4.32
CA TYR A 9 13.66 -7.42 -5.15
C TYR A 9 14.77 -6.70 -4.38
N GLU A 10 15.98 -6.67 -4.93
CA GLU A 10 17.13 -5.96 -4.35
C GLU A 10 17.94 -5.28 -5.46
N LYS A 11 18.19 -3.97 -5.32
CA LYS A 11 19.05 -3.18 -6.23
C LYS A 11 18.71 -3.36 -7.72
N GLY A 12 17.42 -3.40 -8.07
CA GLY A 12 16.99 -3.56 -9.46
C GLY A 12 16.97 -5.00 -9.98
N LYS A 13 17.30 -5.99 -9.14
CA LYS A 13 17.29 -7.41 -9.50
C LYS A 13 16.23 -8.17 -8.72
N ILE A 14 15.58 -9.11 -9.38
CA ILE A 14 14.61 -10.03 -8.77
C ILE A 14 15.28 -11.40 -8.64
N THR A 15 15.31 -11.93 -7.42
CA THR A 15 15.81 -13.27 -7.13
C THR A 15 14.64 -14.13 -6.65
N LEU A 16 14.31 -15.18 -7.40
CA LEU A 16 13.23 -16.11 -7.05
C LEU A 16 13.68 -17.02 -5.90
N LYS A 17 12.78 -17.29 -4.95
CA LYS A 17 13.05 -18.21 -3.83
C LYS A 17 13.08 -19.67 -4.25
N GLU A 18 12.39 -19.99 -5.33
CA GLU A 18 12.22 -21.33 -5.84
C GLU A 18 12.31 -21.33 -7.36
N LYS A 19 12.55 -22.52 -7.91
CA LYS A 19 12.60 -22.69 -9.36
C LYS A 19 11.18 -22.54 -9.93
N ALA A 20 11.02 -21.63 -10.88
CA ALA A 20 9.75 -21.51 -11.59
C ALA A 20 9.42 -22.84 -12.31
N PRO A 21 8.14 -23.28 -12.31
CA PRO A 21 7.73 -24.53 -12.94
C PRO A 21 7.68 -24.47 -14.48
N VAL A 22 8.39 -23.51 -15.09
CA VAL A 22 8.49 -23.31 -16.54
C VAL A 22 9.93 -23.51 -16.99
N GLN A 23 10.13 -24.32 -18.04
CA GLN A 23 11.45 -24.68 -18.54
C GLN A 23 11.80 -24.01 -19.87
N THR A 24 10.83 -23.37 -20.52
CA THR A 24 10.99 -22.70 -21.82
C THR A 24 10.90 -21.18 -21.67
N LYS A 25 11.34 -20.45 -22.70
CA LYS A 25 11.20 -18.99 -22.74
C LYS A 25 9.71 -18.63 -22.72
N THR A 26 9.29 -17.83 -21.73
CA THR A 26 7.89 -17.46 -21.53
C THR A 26 7.82 -16.03 -21.02
N GLU A 27 6.82 -15.28 -21.47
CA GLU A 27 6.54 -13.93 -20.96
C GLU A 27 6.01 -14.00 -19.53
N VAL A 28 6.43 -13.04 -18.70
CA VAL A 28 6.04 -12.99 -17.28
C VAL A 28 5.63 -11.58 -16.89
N ILE A 29 4.68 -11.49 -15.97
CA ILE A 29 4.27 -10.24 -15.32
C ILE A 29 4.82 -10.25 -13.91
N VAL A 30 5.52 -9.18 -13.53
CA VAL A 30 6.05 -8.99 -12.18
C VAL A 30 5.12 -8.04 -11.41
N THR A 31 4.60 -8.50 -10.29
CA THR A 31 3.86 -7.66 -9.34
C THR A 31 4.72 -7.43 -8.10
N ILE A 32 5.05 -6.16 -7.81
CA ILE A 32 5.80 -5.79 -6.62
C ILE A 32 4.80 -5.35 -5.54
N LEU A 33 4.79 -6.05 -4.42
CA LEU A 33 3.98 -5.68 -3.26
C LEU A 33 4.73 -4.59 -2.48
N MET A 34 4.29 -3.36 -2.64
CA MET A 34 4.78 -2.23 -1.85
C MET A 34 3.87 -2.09 -0.62
N GLU A 35 4.47 -1.99 0.56
CA GLU A 35 3.73 -1.51 1.72
C GLU A 35 3.45 -0.01 1.48
N ASP A 36 2.22 0.32 1.13
CA ASP A 36 1.71 1.68 1.27
C ASP A 36 1.68 1.98 2.77
N ARG A 37 2.82 2.39 3.33
CA ARG A 37 2.82 3.02 4.65
C ARG A 37 2.03 4.31 4.46
N PRO A 38 0.80 4.42 5.03
CA PRO A 38 0.12 5.70 4.97
C PRO A 38 1.05 6.70 5.63
N VAL A 39 1.44 7.73 4.89
CA VAL A 39 2.12 8.87 5.49
C VAL A 39 1.16 9.36 6.56
N HIS A 40 1.43 9.05 7.82
CA HIS A 40 0.63 9.55 8.92
C HIS A 40 0.78 11.06 8.89
N ALA A 41 -0.19 11.74 8.26
CA ALA A 41 -0.30 13.17 8.34
C ALA A 41 -0.32 13.51 9.83
N LYS A 42 0.63 14.35 10.28
CA LYS A 42 0.65 14.83 11.66
C LYS A 42 -0.72 15.42 11.94
N ARG A 43 -1.52 14.74 12.77
CA ARG A 43 -2.82 15.26 13.21
C ARG A 43 -2.53 16.55 13.97
N ILE A 44 -3.08 17.67 13.51
CA ILE A 44 -2.96 18.96 14.21
C ILE A 44 -4.20 19.05 15.13
N PRO A 45 -4.05 18.96 16.46
CA PRO A 45 -5.16 19.16 17.38
C PRO A 45 -5.77 20.54 17.17
N GLY A 46 -7.10 20.63 17.12
CA GLY A 46 -7.78 21.92 16.95
C GLY A 46 -7.66 22.55 15.55
N ALA A 47 -7.33 21.78 14.50
CA ALA A 47 -7.30 22.29 13.11
C ALA A 47 -8.63 22.94 12.65
N PHE A 48 -9.73 22.58 13.30
CA PHE A 48 -11.07 23.13 13.07
C PHE A 48 -11.49 24.20 14.08
N LYS A 49 -10.63 24.59 15.03
CA LYS A 49 -10.92 25.64 16.01
C LYS A 49 -11.27 26.94 15.28
N GLY A 50 -12.49 27.43 15.50
CA GLY A 50 -13.01 28.64 14.86
C GLY A 50 -13.42 28.50 13.40
N LYS A 51 -13.30 27.29 12.81
CA LYS A 51 -13.78 26.99 11.44
C LYS A 51 -15.12 26.27 11.42
N ILE A 52 -15.49 25.65 12.53
CA ILE A 52 -16.80 25.02 12.74
C ILE A 52 -17.42 25.62 13.99
N SER A 53 -18.69 25.99 13.90
CA SER A 53 -19.53 26.25 15.07
C SER A 53 -20.17 24.93 15.48
N ILE A 54 -19.90 24.49 16.70
CA ILE A 54 -20.65 23.41 17.33
C ILE A 54 -21.77 24.12 18.10
N PRO A 55 -23.05 23.77 17.87
CA PRO A 55 -24.15 24.36 18.63
C PRO A 55 -24.01 23.99 20.12
N ASP A 56 -24.41 24.91 20.99
CA ASP A 56 -24.29 24.73 22.43
C ASP A 56 -25.31 23.69 22.96
N ASP A 57 -26.47 23.57 22.31
CA ASP A 57 -27.44 22.50 22.53
C ASP A 57 -27.45 21.54 21.32
N PHE A 58 -27.54 20.24 21.61
CA PHE A 58 -27.70 19.20 20.60
C PHE A 58 -29.04 19.30 19.85
N ASN A 59 -30.05 19.94 20.46
CA ASN A 59 -31.38 20.14 19.90
C ASN A 59 -31.52 21.43 19.07
N ASP A 60 -30.47 22.26 18.99
CA ASP A 60 -30.47 23.49 18.18
C ASP A 60 -30.11 23.24 16.70
N LEU A 61 -30.30 22.00 16.22
CA LEU A 61 -30.00 21.54 14.85
C LEU A 61 -31.26 21.43 13.96
#